data_AF-A0A380EL74-F1
#
_entry.id   AF-A0A380EL74-F1
#
_cell.length_a   1.000
_cell.length_b   1.000
_cell.length_c   1.000
_cell.angle_alpha   90.00
_cell.angle_beta   90.00
_cell.angle_gamma   90.00
#
_symmetry.space_group_name_H-M   'P 1'
#
loop_
_entity.id
_entity.type
_entity.pdbx_description
1 polymer ?
#
loop_
_entity_poly.entity_id
_entity_poly.type
_entity_poly.pdbx_seq_one_letter_code
_entity_poly.pdbx_strand_id
1 'polypeptide(L)' 'MPGLTICGGYQFLGKKYITPDGTELEGLGIFRFLY' A
#
# COMPACT_ATOMS: atom_id res chain seq x y z
N MET A 1 8.93 -12.72 -10.91
CA MET A 1 10.19 -12.07 -10.48
C MET A 1 10.18 -11.96 -8.97
N PRO A 2 11.26 -12.35 -8.27
CA PRO A 2 11.41 -12.06 -6.84
C PRO A 2 11.69 -10.57 -6.62
N GLY A 3 11.14 -10.00 -5.55
CA GLY A 3 11.32 -8.59 -5.18
C GLY A 3 11.09 -8.36 -3.70
N LEU A 4 11.82 -7.41 -3.11
CA LEU A 4 11.72 -7.01 -1.71
C LEU A 4 11.27 -5.56 -1.63
N THR A 5 10.19 -5.30 -0.90
CA THR A 5 9.65 -3.96 -0.64
C THR A 5 9.48 -3.77 0.86
N ILE A 6 9.90 -2.61 1.39
CA ILE A 6 9.97 -2.37 2.83
C ILE A 6 9.20 -1.09 3.18
N CYS A 7 8.52 -1.11 4.33
CA CYS A 7 7.76 0.02 4.88
C CYS A 7 6.76 0.58 3.84
N GLY A 8 6.89 1.86 3.49
CA GLY A 8 6.05 2.54 2.50
C GLY A 8 5.99 1.83 1.16
N GLY A 9 7.10 1.20 0.73
CA GLY A 9 7.12 0.45 -0.52
C GLY A 9 6.17 -0.74 -0.52
N TYR A 10 6.01 -1.44 0.61
CA TYR A 10 5.04 -2.53 0.73
C TYR A 10 3.61 -2.00 0.93
N GLN A 11 3.45 -0.94 1.72
CA GLN A 11 2.16 -0.32 2.03
C GLN A 11 1.44 0.18 0.77
N PHE A 12 2.17 0.78 -0.17
CA PHE A 12 1.60 1.32 -1.40
C PHE A 12 1.35 0.27 -2.50
N LEU A 13 1.76 -1.00 -2.32
CA LEU A 13 1.39 -2.07 -3.25
C LEU A 13 -0.10 -2.45 -3.18
N GLY A 14 -0.75 -2.16 -2.03
CA GLY A 14 -2.18 -2.29 -1.85
C GLY A 14 -2.98 -1.24 -2.64
N LYS A 15 -4.30 -1.21 -2.45
CA LYS A 15 -5.17 -0.23 -3.14
C LYS A 15 -5.13 1.16 -2.54
N LYS A 16 -4.86 1.26 -1.25
CA LYS A 16 -4.86 2.51 -0.52
C LYS A 16 -4.02 2.40 0.75
N TYR A 17 -3.52 3.54 1.20
CA TYR A 17 -2.86 3.68 2.49
C TYR A 17 -3.58 4.77 3.29
N ILE A 18 -3.90 4.50 4.56
CA ILE A 18 -4.63 5.43 5.43
C ILE A 18 -3.64 6.06 6.41
N THR A 19 -3.52 7.39 6.37
CA THR A 19 -2.69 8.13 7.34
C THR A 19 -3.36 8.14 8.73
N PRO A 20 -2.62 8.44 9.81
CA PRO A 20 -3.19 8.54 11.15
C PRO A 20 -4.36 9.53 11.27
N ASP A 21 -4.34 10.61 10.48
CA ASP A 21 -5.41 11.61 10.38
C ASP A 21 -6.58 11.17 9.49
N GLY A 22 -6.59 9.93 8.98
CA GLY A 22 -7.67 9.37 8.18
C GLY A 22 -7.65 9.74 6.70
N THR A 23 -6.58 10.37 6.21
CA THR A 23 -6.45 10.68 4.79
C THR A 23 -6.14 9.41 4.01
N GLU A 24 -6.91 9.15 2.96
CA GLU A 24 -6.68 8.02 2.04
C GLU A 24 -5.74 8.44 0.92
N LEU A 25 -4.61 7.74 0.79
CA LEU A 25 -3.66 7.86 -0.31
C LEU A 25 -3.87 6.70 -1.27
N GLU A 26 -3.98 6.99 -2.56
CA GLU A 26 -4.12 5.96 -3.60
C GLU A 26 -2.86 5.12 -3.71
N GLY A 27 -3.03 3.80 -3.64
CA GLY A 27 -1.95 2.83 -3.84
C GLY A 27 -1.92 2.28 -5.27
N LEU A 28 -0.86 1.55 -5.60
CA LEU A 28 -0.64 0.97 -6.92
C LEU A 28 -1.69 -0.09 -7.30
N GLY A 29 -2.39 -0.67 -6.31
CA GLY A 29 -3.48 -1.63 -6.55
C GLY A 29 -3.02 -2.96 -7.15
N ILE A 30 -1.72 -3.26 -7.07
CA ILE A 30 -1.10 -4.47 -7.65
C ILE A 30 -1.45 -5.70 -6.81
N PHE A 31 -1.57 -5.55 -5.49
CA PHE A 31 -2.02 -6.61 -4.59
C PHE A 31 -3.39 -6.29 -3.97
N ARG A 32 -4.26 -7.30 -3.90
CA ARG A 32 -5.59 -7.20 -3.28
C ARG A 32 -5.49 -7.48 -1.78
N PHE A 33 -4.90 -6.57 -1.02
CA PHE A 33 -5.01 -6.56 0.44
C PHE A 33 -6.36 -5.93 0.85
N LEU A 34 -7.04 -6.55 1.81
CA LEU A 34 -8.44 -6.26 2.17
C LEU A 34 -8.60 -5.21 3.28
N TYR A 35 -7.50 -4.68 3.82
CA TYR A 35 -7.56 -3.68 4.89
C TYR A 35 -6.25 -2.89 4.96
#